data_AF-A0A1C3XMF4-F1
#
_entry.id   AF-A0A1C3XMF4-F1
#
_cell.length_a   1.000
_cell.length_b   1.000
_cell.length_c   1.000
_cell.angle_alpha   90.00
_cell.angle_beta   90.00
_cell.angle_gamma   90.00
#
_symmetry.space_group_name_H-M   'P 1'
#
loop_
_entity.id
_entity.type
_entity.pdbx_description
1 polymer ?
#
loop_
_entity_poly.entity_id
_entity_poly.type
_entity_poly.pdbx_seq_one_letter_code
_entity_poly.pdbx_strand_id
1 'polypeptide(L)' 'VAEALRRGKANKIIAYEMDLCESTVKVHIHNIMKKLNATNRTEVAYKIRELVQ' A
#
# COMPACT_ATOMS: atom_id res chain seq x y z
N VAL A 1 5.37 3.39 1.79
CA VAL A 1 3.95 2.95 1.66
C VAL A 1 3.82 1.51 1.20
N ALA A 2 4.38 1.14 0.03
CA ALA A 2 4.25 -0.22 -0.54
C ALA A 2 4.72 -1.35 0.42
N GLU A 3 5.84 -1.17 1.11
CA GLU A 3 6.33 -2.17 2.08
C GLU A 3 5.41 -2.29 3.31
N ALA A 4 4.96 -1.16 3.86
CA ALA A 4 4.06 -1.13 4.99
C ALA A 4 2.67 -1.71 4.64
N LEU A 5 2.22 -1.51 3.40
CA LEU A 5 1.04 -2.14 2.82
C LEU A 5 1.22 -3.67 2.68
N ARG A 6 2.38 -4.12 2.20
CA ARG A 6 2.76 -5.55 2.13
C ARG A 6 2.73 -6.22 3.51
N ARG A 7 3.15 -5.50 4.55
CA ARG A 7 3.09 -5.94 5.96
C ARG A 7 1.67 -5.89 6.57
N GLY A 8 0.67 -5.45 5.81
CA GLY A 8 -0.72 -5.38 6.28
C GLY A 8 -1.03 -4.22 7.22
N LYS A 9 -0.15 -3.20 7.33
CA LYS A 9 -0.37 -2.07 8.24
C LYS A 9 -1.61 -1.26 7.84
N ALA A 10 -2.33 -0.72 8.82
CA ALA A 10 -3.46 0.19 8.57
C ALA A 10 -2.98 1.54 8.00
N ASN A 11 -3.83 2.22 7.20
CA ASN A 11 -3.47 3.52 6.59
C ASN A 11 -3.03 4.54 7.62
N LYS A 12 -3.70 4.61 8.77
CA LYS A 12 -3.34 5.45 9.92
C LYS A 12 -1.92 5.22 10.43
N ILE A 13 -1.49 3.95 10.49
CA ILE A 13 -0.14 3.60 10.95
C ILE A 13 0.90 3.99 9.89
N ILE A 14 0.60 3.74 8.62
CA ILE A 14 1.50 4.14 7.51
C ILE A 14 1.64 5.66 7.47
N ALA A 15 0.54 6.39 7.67
CA ALA A 15 0.51 7.84 7.76
C ALA A 15 1.41 8.34 8.89
N TYR A 16 1.25 7.75 10.09
CA TYR A 16 2.07 8.10 11.25
C TYR A 16 3.56 7.77 11.05
N GLU A 17 3.90 6.58 10.58
CA GLU A 17 5.30 6.15 10.37
C GLU A 17 6.03 6.92 9.28
N MET A 18 5.28 7.47 8.32
CA MET A 18 5.85 8.20 7.18
C MET A 18 5.68 9.72 7.29
N ASP A 19 5.13 10.22 8.40
CA ASP A 19 4.76 11.63 8.59
C ASP A 19 3.91 12.19 7.44
N LEU A 20 2.91 11.40 7.02
CA LEU A 20 1.99 11.71 5.93
C LEU A 20 0.55 11.80 6.41
N CYS A 21 -0.29 12.51 5.66
CA CYS A 21 -1.74 12.44 5.85
C CYS A 21 -2.32 11.10 5.37
N GLU A 22 -3.34 10.58 6.06
CA GLU A 22 -4.04 9.36 5.63
C GLU A 22 -4.62 9.46 4.22
N SER A 23 -5.07 10.65 3.81
CA SER A 23 -5.51 10.96 2.45
C SER A 23 -4.39 10.73 1.43
N THR A 24 -3.17 11.20 1.73
CA THR A 24 -1.98 10.99 0.90
C THR A 24 -1.63 9.51 0.78
N VAL A 25 -1.72 8.76 1.89
CA VAL A 25 -1.52 7.30 1.87
C VAL A 25 -2.55 6.61 0.99
N LYS A 26 -3.83 7.01 1.02
CA LYS A 26 -4.87 6.47 0.14
C LYS A 26 -4.55 6.72 -1.34
N VAL A 27 -4.08 7.91 -1.69
CA VAL A 27 -3.66 8.23 -3.07
C VAL A 27 -2.49 7.35 -3.50
N HIS A 28 -1.48 7.16 -2.64
CA HIS A 28 -0.37 6.26 -2.94
C HIS A 28 -0.84 4.81 -3.15
N ILE A 29 -1.72 4.29 -2.28
CA ILE A 29 -2.26 2.93 -2.42
C ILE A 29 -3.09 2.81 -3.71
N HIS A 30 -3.90 3.81 -4.06
CA HIS A 30 -4.65 3.83 -5.33
C HIS A 30 -3.72 3.78 -6.55
N ASN A 31 -2.66 4.58 -6.56
CA ASN A 31 -1.67 4.58 -7.64
C ASN A 31 -0.94 3.24 -7.74
N ILE A 32 -0.63 2.62 -6.59
CA ILE A 32 -0.03 1.28 -6.54
C ILE A 32 -1.01 0.23 -7.09
N MET A 33 -2.30 0.27 -6.69
CA MET A 33 -3.35 -0.60 -7.22
C MET A 33 -3.43 -0.50 -8.75
N LYS A 34 -3.44 0.72 -9.28
CA LYS A 34 -3.49 0.96 -10.72
C LYS A 34 -2.25 0.43 -11.45
N LYS A 35 -1.05 0.64 -10.89
CA LYS A 35 0.22 0.13 -11.46
C LYS A 35 0.31 -1.39 -11.46
N LEU A 36 -0.21 -2.04 -10.42
CA LEU A 36 -0.19 -3.49 -10.27
C LEU A 36 -1.43 -4.18 -10.84
N ASN A 37 -2.32 -3.41 -11.48
CA ASN A 37 -3.61 -3.86 -11.99
C ASN A 37 -4.36 -4.71 -10.94
N ALA A 38 -4.44 -4.19 -9.71
CA ALA A 38 -5.01 -4.86 -8.56
C ALA A 38 -6.33 -4.21 -8.15
N THR A 39 -7.31 -5.04 -7.80
CA THR A 39 -8.65 -4.57 -7.42
C THR A 39 -8.81 -4.39 -5.91
N ASN A 40 -8.04 -5.14 -5.12
CA ASN A 40 -8.15 -5.19 -3.68
C ASN A 40 -6.81 -4.94 -2.97
N ARG A 41 -6.88 -4.37 -1.76
CA ARG A 41 -5.70 -4.11 -0.92
C ARG A 41 -4.89 -5.39 -0.63
N THR A 42 -5.58 -6.50 -0.40
CA THR A 42 -4.97 -7.82 -0.19
C THR A 42 -4.26 -8.31 -1.45
N GLU A 43 -4.88 -8.11 -2.61
CA GLU A 43 -4.30 -8.48 -3.90
C GLU A 43 -3.02 -7.67 -4.18
N VAL A 44 -3.02 -6.38 -3.83
CA VAL A 44 -1.80 -5.55 -3.87
C VAL A 44 -0.71 -6.11 -2.96
N ALA A 45 -1.04 -6.43 -1.71
CA ALA A 45 -0.05 -6.97 -0.77
C ALA A 45 0.55 -8.30 -1.28
N TYR A 46 -0.27 -9.13 -1.92
CA TYR A 46 0.17 -10.38 -2.55
C TYR A 46 1.07 -10.12 -3.76
N LYS A 47 0.65 -9.28 -4.72
CA LYS A 47 1.47 -8.95 -5.91
C LYS A 47 2.80 -8.30 -5.55
N ILE A 48 2.82 -7.41 -4.55
CA ILE A 48 4.08 -6.82 -4.06
C ILE A 48 4.98 -7.90 -3.45
N ARG A 49 4.40 -8.90 -2.77
CA ARG A 49 5.18 -10.01 -2.21
C ARG A 49 5.80 -10.87 -3.33
N GLU A 50 5.07 -11.14 -4.41
CA GLU A 50 5.60 -11.89 -5.57
C GLU A 50 6.72 -11.15 -6.32
N LEU A 51 6.63 -9.82 -6.44
CA LEU A 51 7.66 -9.02 -7.13
C LEU A 51 9.00 -8.89 -6.38
N VAL A 52 9.04 -9.26 -5.10
CA VAL A 52 10.23 -9.13 -4.23
C VAL A 52 10.83 -10.50 -3.90
N GLN A 53 10.40 -11.57 -4.60
CA GLN A 53 11.00 -12.91 -4.52
C GLN A 53 12.09 -13.13 -5.57
#